data_AF-A0A937WZ89-F1
#
_entry.id   AF-A0A937WZ89-F1
#
_cell.length_a   1.000
_cell.length_b   1.000
_cell.length_c   1.000
_cell.angle_alpha   90.00
_cell.angle_beta   90.00
_cell.angle_gamma   90.00
#
_symmetry.space_group_name_H-M   'P 1'
#
loop_
_entity.id
_entity.type
_entity.pdbx_description
1 polymer ?
#
loop_
_entity_poly.entity_id
_entity_poly.type
_entity_poly.pdbx_seq_one_letter_code
_entity_poly.pdbx_strand_id
1 'polypeptide(L)'
;MKRVLLKIAIGAAFVSLLVFVALYFLTPKPPIGKIEYLQQSLSRARLARAHLYTPDMLAAAEAIHTEAMRQWRQENTEWSFLRNYQTVSDTAQAGLELARRATIRSYAVQDSLNHLIFTQVIAVRQRIRDLRINPAILPSGKTVFSTLVEAELLLKETEIALTRMDYFTAKEKIDRASTTLHQSQNDLDAFVQEYLSQMPKWRQWAAETIAWSERNKTTALVVDKVERRCMVYVAGVLKHSFSVELGPYWIGSKQRQGDRKTPEGKYLVTKKKGHGQTKYYRALEINYPNGDDKNRFQAAKAAGRLPRSARIGNLIEVHGSGGRGDDWTDGCVALRNNEMDVVFKLAGVGTPVTIIGAFERPTTLTSNNNGASEAKRKTLQGG
;
A
#
# COMPACT_ATOMS: atom_id res chain seq x y z
N MET A 1 -61.10 -81.77 -29.10
CA MET A 1 -59.93 -81.56 -28.20
C MET A 1 -59.08 -80.33 -28.52
N LYS A 2 -58.55 -80.15 -29.74
CA LYS A 2 -57.63 -79.03 -30.07
C LYS A 2 -58.15 -77.60 -29.75
N ARG A 3 -59.44 -77.32 -29.99
CA ARG A 3 -60.06 -75.99 -29.70
C ARG A 3 -60.21 -75.68 -28.20
N VAL A 4 -60.35 -76.70 -27.35
CA VAL A 4 -60.46 -76.53 -25.89
C VAL A 4 -59.09 -76.27 -25.28
N LEU A 5 -58.07 -77.04 -25.71
CA LEU A 5 -56.68 -76.82 -25.31
C LEU A 5 -56.18 -75.42 -25.72
N LEU A 6 -56.56 -74.92 -26.89
CA LEU A 6 -56.22 -73.56 -27.33
C LEU A 6 -56.85 -72.48 -26.44
N LYS A 7 -58.12 -72.62 -26.03
CA LYS A 7 -58.77 -71.67 -25.11
C LYS A 7 -58.15 -71.68 -23.72
N ILE A 8 -57.76 -72.84 -23.21
CA ILE A 8 -57.05 -72.98 -21.92
C ILE A 8 -55.67 -72.33 -22.01
N ALA A 9 -54.92 -72.55 -23.11
CA ALA A 9 -53.62 -71.93 -23.32
C ALA A 9 -53.71 -70.39 -23.42
N ILE A 10 -54.71 -69.85 -24.13
CA ILE A 10 -54.96 -68.40 -24.21
C ILE A 10 -55.34 -67.84 -22.84
N GLY A 11 -56.20 -68.53 -22.09
CA GLY A 11 -56.58 -68.12 -20.73
C GLY A 11 -55.39 -68.12 -19.76
N ALA A 12 -54.56 -69.15 -19.80
CA ALA A 12 -53.33 -69.23 -19.01
C ALA A 12 -52.34 -68.10 -19.37
N ALA A 13 -52.13 -67.85 -20.67
CA ALA A 13 -51.29 -66.73 -21.13
C ALA A 13 -51.83 -65.37 -20.68
N PHE A 14 -53.16 -65.18 -20.68
CA PHE A 14 -53.79 -63.95 -20.19
C PHE A 14 -53.62 -63.77 -18.68
N VAL A 15 -53.76 -64.83 -17.89
CA VAL A 15 -53.50 -64.80 -16.44
C VAL A 15 -52.02 -64.53 -16.16
N SER A 16 -51.10 -65.19 -16.88
CA SER A 16 -49.66 -64.92 -16.76
C SER A 16 -49.32 -63.48 -17.13
N LEU A 17 -49.96 -62.91 -18.17
CA LEU A 17 -49.78 -61.50 -18.54
C LEU A 17 -50.34 -60.56 -17.47
N LEU A 18 -51.52 -60.84 -16.91
CA LEU A 18 -52.08 -60.05 -15.81
C LEU A 18 -51.23 -60.11 -14.55
N VAL A 19 -50.71 -61.28 -14.20
CA VAL A 19 -49.76 -61.45 -13.09
C VAL A 19 -48.48 -60.69 -13.39
N PHE A 20 -47.91 -60.81 -14.59
CA PHE A 20 -46.72 -60.07 -14.98
C PHE A 20 -46.92 -58.55 -14.92
N VAL A 21 -48.05 -58.04 -15.41
CA VAL A 21 -48.41 -56.62 -15.36
C VAL A 21 -48.61 -56.16 -13.92
N ALA A 22 -49.32 -56.93 -13.09
CA ALA A 22 -49.49 -56.63 -11.68
C ALA A 22 -48.14 -56.61 -10.95
N LEU A 23 -47.28 -57.60 -11.20
CA LEU A 23 -45.93 -57.65 -10.64
C LEU A 23 -45.09 -56.45 -11.09
N TYR A 24 -45.16 -56.04 -12.36
CA TYR A 24 -44.47 -54.85 -12.85
C TYR A 24 -44.91 -53.58 -12.12
N PHE A 25 -46.22 -53.35 -11.93
CA PHE A 25 -46.72 -52.17 -11.23
C PHE A 25 -46.50 -52.19 -9.72
N LEU A 26 -46.43 -53.38 -9.11
CA LEU A 26 -46.16 -53.56 -7.68
C LEU A 26 -44.67 -53.48 -7.32
N THR A 27 -43.76 -53.57 -8.30
CA THR A 27 -42.33 -53.42 -8.01
C THR A 27 -41.97 -51.98 -7.61
N PRO A 28 -41.38 -51.77 -6.43
CA PRO A 28 -40.87 -50.46 -6.01
C PRO A 28 -39.83 -49.95 -7.01
N LYS A 29 -39.97 -48.69 -7.45
CA LYS A 29 -39.05 -48.09 -8.41
C LYS A 29 -37.85 -47.45 -7.71
N PRO A 30 -36.62 -47.65 -8.20
CA PRO A 30 -35.43 -47.03 -7.62
C PRO A 30 -35.45 -45.49 -7.79
N PRO A 31 -34.82 -44.73 -6.88
CA PRO A 31 -34.88 -43.28 -6.86
C PRO A 31 -33.81 -42.66 -7.80
N ILE A 32 -33.74 -43.13 -9.05
CA ILE A 32 -32.69 -42.80 -10.02
C ILE A 32 -32.53 -41.28 -10.17
N GLY A 33 -33.63 -40.55 -10.37
CA GLY A 33 -33.59 -39.10 -10.53
C GLY A 33 -32.98 -38.37 -9.33
N LYS A 34 -33.24 -38.80 -8.09
CA LYS A 34 -32.65 -38.18 -6.89
C LYS A 34 -31.15 -38.40 -6.82
N ILE A 35 -30.68 -39.60 -7.18
CA ILE A 35 -29.25 -39.91 -7.23
C ILE A 35 -28.57 -39.09 -8.34
N GLU A 36 -29.19 -38.99 -9.52
CA GLU A 36 -28.69 -38.15 -10.61
C GLU A 36 -28.61 -36.67 -10.21
N TYR A 37 -29.66 -36.12 -9.57
CA TYR A 37 -29.64 -34.74 -9.09
C TYR A 37 -28.57 -34.49 -8.03
N LEU A 38 -28.34 -35.46 -7.14
CA LEU A 38 -27.25 -35.43 -6.17
C LEU A 38 -25.89 -35.40 -6.87
N GLN A 39 -25.64 -36.31 -7.82
CA GLN A 39 -24.39 -36.34 -8.59
C GLN A 39 -24.14 -35.03 -9.35
N GLN A 40 -25.18 -34.50 -10.01
CA GLN A 40 -25.11 -33.20 -10.69
C GLN A 40 -24.81 -32.07 -9.70
N SER A 41 -25.39 -32.09 -8.50
CA SER A 41 -25.16 -31.05 -7.49
C SER A 41 -23.77 -31.13 -6.86
N LEU A 42 -23.22 -32.34 -6.65
CA LEU A 42 -21.82 -32.52 -6.26
C LEU A 42 -20.87 -32.01 -7.35
N SER A 43 -21.17 -32.28 -8.62
CA SER A 43 -20.40 -31.73 -9.75
C SER A 43 -20.43 -30.20 -9.76
N ARG A 44 -21.61 -29.58 -9.59
CA ARG A 44 -21.75 -28.12 -9.46
C ARG A 44 -20.98 -27.56 -8.27
N ALA A 45 -21.00 -28.24 -7.12
CA ALA A 45 -20.23 -27.82 -5.94
C ALA A 45 -18.72 -27.84 -6.22
N ARG A 46 -18.21 -28.87 -6.93
CA ARG A 46 -16.80 -28.94 -7.34
C ARG A 46 -16.44 -27.84 -8.34
N LEU A 47 -17.29 -27.59 -9.34
CA LEU A 47 -17.12 -26.48 -10.29
C LEU A 47 -17.14 -25.12 -9.60
N ALA A 48 -17.97 -24.94 -8.58
CA ALA A 48 -17.99 -23.76 -7.72
C ALA A 48 -16.77 -23.68 -6.77
N ARG A 49 -15.85 -24.63 -6.81
CA ARG A 49 -14.64 -24.73 -5.96
C ARG A 49 -14.97 -24.89 -4.48
N ALA A 50 -16.05 -25.60 -4.15
CA ALA A 50 -16.42 -25.91 -2.77
C ALA A 50 -15.32 -26.66 -1.99
N HIS A 51 -14.44 -27.40 -2.67
CA HIS A 51 -13.30 -28.07 -2.07
C HIS A 51 -12.27 -27.09 -1.43
N LEU A 52 -12.23 -25.82 -1.87
CA LEU A 52 -11.37 -24.80 -1.27
C LEU A 52 -12.13 -23.96 -0.25
N TYR A 53 -13.35 -23.55 -0.57
CA TYR A 53 -14.06 -22.52 0.19
C TYR A 53 -15.05 -23.08 1.22
N THR A 54 -15.50 -24.32 1.05
CA THR A 54 -16.43 -25.02 1.95
C THR A 54 -16.12 -26.53 2.00
N PRO A 55 -14.87 -26.91 2.32
CA PRO A 55 -14.41 -28.30 2.20
C PRO A 55 -15.27 -29.28 3.01
N ASP A 56 -15.64 -28.90 4.23
CA ASP A 56 -16.43 -29.74 5.14
C ASP A 56 -17.83 -30.06 4.58
N MET A 57 -18.48 -29.08 3.94
CA MET A 57 -19.81 -29.28 3.35
C MET A 57 -19.76 -30.20 2.13
N LEU A 58 -18.73 -30.05 1.29
CA LEU A 58 -18.54 -30.91 0.12
C LEU A 58 -18.22 -32.35 0.57
N ALA A 59 -17.27 -32.52 1.50
CA ALA A 59 -16.89 -33.83 2.02
C ALA A 59 -18.08 -34.55 2.66
N ALA A 60 -18.88 -33.84 3.46
CA ALA A 60 -20.09 -34.41 4.05
C ALA A 60 -21.14 -34.80 2.98
N ALA A 61 -21.32 -33.99 1.93
CA ALA A 61 -22.23 -34.35 0.84
C ALA A 61 -21.75 -35.57 0.03
N GLU A 62 -20.43 -35.70 -0.18
CA GLU A 62 -19.81 -36.86 -0.84
C GLU A 62 -19.92 -38.14 0.01
N ALA A 63 -19.78 -38.01 1.33
CA ALA A 63 -20.00 -39.11 2.26
C ALA A 63 -21.45 -39.59 2.22
N ILE A 64 -22.43 -38.67 2.22
CA ILE A 64 -23.85 -39.00 2.11
C ILE A 64 -24.17 -39.66 0.76
N HIS A 65 -23.58 -39.20 -0.34
CA HIS A 65 -23.75 -39.87 -1.63
C HIS A 65 -23.20 -41.30 -1.62
N THR A 66 -22.02 -41.50 -1.01
CA THR A 66 -21.42 -42.84 -0.86
C THR A 66 -22.34 -43.75 -0.05
N GLU A 67 -22.92 -43.24 1.02
CA GLU A 67 -23.87 -43.96 1.85
C GLU A 67 -25.17 -44.29 1.09
N ALA A 68 -25.73 -43.34 0.33
CA ALA A 68 -26.90 -43.60 -0.52
C ALA A 68 -26.62 -44.70 -1.55
N MET A 69 -25.43 -44.70 -2.18
CA MET A 69 -25.04 -45.74 -3.13
C MET A 69 -24.83 -47.10 -2.46
N ARG A 70 -24.32 -47.13 -1.22
CA ARG A 70 -24.19 -48.35 -0.42
C ARG A 70 -25.56 -48.94 -0.11
N GLN A 71 -26.49 -48.12 0.39
CA GLN A 71 -27.88 -48.52 0.66
C GLN A 71 -28.58 -49.01 -0.61
N TRP A 72 -28.41 -48.30 -1.74
CA TRP A 72 -29.01 -48.73 -3.01
C TRP A 72 -28.49 -50.11 -3.46
N ARG A 73 -27.18 -50.36 -3.34
CA ARG A 73 -26.61 -51.68 -3.64
C ARG A 73 -27.19 -52.77 -2.76
N GLN A 74 -27.37 -52.49 -1.47
CA GLN A 74 -27.98 -53.41 -0.51
C GLN A 74 -29.46 -53.70 -0.85
N GLU A 75 -30.27 -52.69 -1.15
CA GLU A 75 -31.67 -52.90 -1.58
C GLU A 75 -31.76 -53.71 -2.89
N ASN A 76 -30.75 -53.61 -3.75
CA ASN A 76 -30.72 -54.40 -4.99
C ASN A 76 -30.36 -55.89 -4.77
N THR A 77 -29.83 -56.27 -3.61
CA THR A 77 -29.65 -57.69 -3.25
C THR A 77 -30.94 -58.34 -2.75
N GLU A 78 -31.91 -57.53 -2.32
CA GLU A 78 -33.22 -58.02 -1.89
C GLU A 78 -34.10 -58.46 -3.08
N TRP A 79 -35.04 -59.37 -2.78
CA TRP A 79 -36.04 -59.82 -3.75
C TRP A 79 -36.86 -58.63 -4.26
N SER A 80 -37.17 -58.59 -5.55
CA SER A 80 -37.62 -57.38 -6.25
C SER A 80 -38.90 -56.72 -5.68
N PHE A 81 -39.71 -57.45 -4.91
CA PHE A 81 -40.94 -56.94 -4.30
C PHE A 81 -40.78 -56.53 -2.82
N LEU A 82 -39.66 -56.90 -2.17
CA LEU A 82 -39.36 -56.57 -0.77
C LEU A 82 -38.48 -55.31 -0.62
N ARG A 83 -38.01 -54.75 -1.74
CA ARG A 83 -37.11 -53.58 -1.74
C ARG A 83 -37.79 -52.34 -1.16
N ASN A 84 -37.06 -51.57 -0.37
CA ASN A 84 -37.52 -50.29 0.17
C ASN A 84 -36.54 -49.16 -0.16
N TYR A 85 -36.84 -48.43 -1.22
CA TYR A 85 -36.00 -47.32 -1.67
C TYR A 85 -36.20 -46.00 -0.90
N GLN A 86 -37.06 -45.96 0.12
CA GLN A 86 -37.35 -44.72 0.86
C GLN A 86 -36.09 -44.18 1.55
N THR A 87 -35.33 -45.05 2.24
CA THR A 87 -34.09 -44.68 2.94
C THR A 87 -33.04 -44.14 1.97
N VAL A 88 -32.89 -44.79 0.79
CA VAL A 88 -32.00 -44.33 -0.29
C VAL A 88 -32.44 -42.96 -0.80
N SER A 89 -33.74 -42.77 -1.01
CA SER A 89 -34.34 -41.52 -1.46
C SER A 89 -34.10 -40.37 -0.47
N ASP A 90 -34.25 -40.63 0.82
CA ASP A 90 -34.12 -39.61 1.86
C ASP A 90 -32.66 -39.23 2.10
N THR A 91 -31.78 -40.23 2.09
CA THR A 91 -30.32 -40.03 2.16
C THR A 91 -29.83 -39.26 0.94
N ALA A 92 -30.29 -39.61 -0.26
CA ALA A 92 -29.98 -38.87 -1.49
C ALA A 92 -30.49 -37.42 -1.44
N GLN A 93 -31.69 -37.18 -0.90
CA GLN A 93 -32.25 -35.84 -0.73
C GLN A 93 -31.44 -35.01 0.27
N ALA A 94 -30.99 -35.60 1.38
CA ALA A 94 -30.14 -34.92 2.36
C ALA A 94 -28.80 -34.52 1.76
N GLY A 95 -28.16 -35.42 1.01
CA GLY A 95 -26.91 -35.14 0.30
C GLY A 95 -27.09 -34.06 -0.76
N LEU A 96 -28.23 -34.06 -1.47
CA LEU A 96 -28.57 -33.08 -2.52
C LEU A 96 -28.64 -31.68 -1.93
N GLU A 97 -29.36 -31.53 -0.82
CA GLU A 97 -29.50 -30.26 -0.13
C GLU A 97 -28.14 -29.76 0.38
N LEU A 98 -27.33 -30.65 0.96
CA LEU A 98 -26.01 -30.30 1.45
C LEU A 98 -25.06 -29.86 0.31
N ALA A 99 -25.07 -30.55 -0.84
CA ALA A 99 -24.28 -30.17 -2.01
C ALA A 99 -24.70 -28.81 -2.59
N ARG A 100 -26.00 -28.51 -2.62
CA ARG A 100 -26.52 -27.19 -3.02
C ARG A 100 -26.08 -26.10 -2.06
N ARG A 101 -26.18 -26.34 -0.76
CA ARG A 101 -25.71 -25.41 0.27
C ARG A 101 -24.21 -25.17 0.17
N ALA A 102 -23.41 -26.21 -0.05
CA ALA A 102 -21.97 -26.10 -0.30
C ALA A 102 -21.68 -25.16 -1.48
N THR A 103 -22.40 -25.34 -2.59
CA THR A 103 -22.29 -24.48 -3.79
C THR A 103 -22.60 -23.01 -3.47
N ILE A 104 -23.76 -22.74 -2.88
CA ILE A 104 -24.20 -21.37 -2.54
C ILE A 104 -23.21 -20.71 -1.59
N ARG A 105 -22.82 -21.43 -0.54
CA ARG A 105 -21.88 -20.92 0.47
C ARG A 105 -20.51 -20.67 -0.13
N SER A 106 -20.03 -21.54 -1.02
CA SER A 106 -18.76 -21.36 -1.72
C SER A 106 -18.73 -20.07 -2.54
N TYR A 107 -19.79 -19.75 -3.28
CA TYR A 107 -19.88 -18.46 -3.99
C TYR A 107 -19.95 -17.27 -3.04
N ALA A 108 -20.71 -17.37 -1.94
CA ALA A 108 -20.80 -16.29 -0.95
C ALA A 108 -19.44 -15.99 -0.27
N VAL A 109 -18.66 -17.03 0.02
CA VAL A 109 -17.29 -16.89 0.57
C VAL A 109 -16.36 -16.21 -0.46
N GLN A 110 -16.42 -16.62 -1.72
CA GLN A 110 -15.64 -16.02 -2.80
C GLN A 110 -15.96 -14.54 -2.98
N ASP A 111 -17.24 -14.17 -3.03
CA ASP A 111 -17.68 -12.79 -3.16
C ASP A 111 -17.21 -11.93 -1.99
N SER A 112 -17.37 -12.43 -0.76
CA SER A 112 -16.89 -11.76 0.46
C SER A 112 -15.38 -11.53 0.45
N LEU A 113 -14.59 -12.55 0.06
CA LEU A 113 -13.15 -12.44 -0.05
C LEU A 113 -12.75 -11.45 -1.15
N ASN A 114 -13.39 -11.52 -2.32
CA ASN A 114 -13.14 -10.62 -3.43
C ASN A 114 -13.36 -9.16 -3.02
N HIS A 115 -14.48 -8.87 -2.34
CA HIS A 115 -14.78 -7.53 -1.86
C HIS A 115 -13.74 -7.01 -0.85
N LEU A 116 -13.35 -7.85 0.12
CA LEU A 116 -12.33 -7.53 1.11
C LEU A 116 -10.97 -7.24 0.46
N ILE A 117 -10.53 -8.10 -0.46
CA ILE A 117 -9.25 -7.97 -1.16
C ILE A 117 -9.26 -6.71 -2.02
N PHE A 118 -10.35 -6.43 -2.75
CA PHE A 118 -10.45 -5.23 -3.58
C PHE A 118 -10.30 -3.95 -2.77
N THR A 119 -10.94 -3.89 -1.59
CA THR A 119 -10.81 -2.77 -0.66
C THR A 119 -9.36 -2.59 -0.19
N GLN A 120 -8.68 -3.68 0.17
CA GLN A 120 -7.27 -3.64 0.57
C GLN A 120 -6.34 -3.24 -0.59
N VAL A 121 -6.60 -3.72 -1.80
CA VAL A 121 -5.85 -3.34 -3.02
C VAL A 121 -5.90 -1.84 -3.26
N ILE A 122 -7.08 -1.21 -3.11
CA ILE A 122 -7.22 0.24 -3.24
C ILE A 122 -6.37 0.96 -2.18
N ALA A 123 -6.46 0.53 -0.92
CA ALA A 123 -5.72 1.13 0.18
C ALA A 123 -4.19 0.99 0.00
N VAL A 124 -3.71 -0.21 -0.35
CA VAL A 124 -2.29 -0.48 -0.60
C VAL A 124 -1.78 0.34 -1.79
N ARG A 125 -2.53 0.41 -2.89
CA ARG A 125 -2.15 1.25 -4.05
C ARG A 125 -2.06 2.72 -3.69
N GLN A 126 -3.00 3.23 -2.89
CA GLN A 126 -2.95 4.62 -2.42
C GLN A 126 -1.69 4.86 -1.58
N ARG A 127 -1.38 3.96 -0.64
CA ARG A 127 -0.22 4.07 0.23
C ARG A 127 1.11 3.99 -0.54
N ILE A 128 1.21 3.10 -1.54
CA ILE A 128 2.37 3.04 -2.44
C ILE A 128 2.54 4.37 -3.18
N ARG A 129 1.46 4.95 -3.71
CA ARG A 129 1.53 6.27 -4.37
C ARG A 129 2.02 7.36 -3.43
N ASP A 130 1.46 7.43 -2.22
CA ASP A 130 1.81 8.46 -1.25
C ASP A 130 3.29 8.37 -0.84
N LEU A 131 3.81 7.15 -0.62
CA LEU A 131 5.21 6.91 -0.32
C LEU A 131 6.15 7.14 -1.52
N ARG A 132 5.70 6.91 -2.76
CA ARG A 132 6.46 7.20 -3.98
C ARG A 132 6.61 8.69 -4.27
N ILE A 133 5.65 9.52 -3.88
CA ILE A 133 5.65 10.96 -4.21
C ILE A 133 6.75 11.71 -3.44
N ASN A 134 7.29 11.17 -2.34
CA ASN A 134 8.33 11.87 -1.59
C ASN A 134 9.36 10.96 -0.89
N PRO A 135 10.17 10.18 -1.64
CA PRO A 135 11.21 9.32 -1.08
C PRO A 135 12.29 10.10 -0.30
N ALA A 136 12.41 11.42 -0.55
CA ALA A 136 13.32 12.32 0.13
C ALA A 136 12.95 12.59 1.60
N ILE A 137 11.71 12.34 2.03
CA ILE A 137 11.27 12.55 3.43
C ILE A 137 11.83 11.45 4.36
N LEU A 138 12.31 10.34 3.83
CA LEU A 138 12.57 9.16 4.66
C LEU A 138 14.02 9.12 5.16
N PRO A 139 14.24 8.95 6.49
CA PRO A 139 15.57 9.04 7.10
C PRO A 139 16.55 7.95 6.60
N SER A 140 16.06 6.85 6.03
CA SER A 140 16.83 5.76 5.44
C SER A 140 16.26 5.31 4.09
N GLY A 141 16.34 6.17 3.06
CA GLY A 141 15.77 5.90 1.72
C GLY A 141 16.04 4.52 1.10
N LYS A 142 17.11 3.81 1.53
CA LYS A 142 17.37 2.40 1.13
C LYS A 142 16.32 1.41 1.64
N THR A 143 15.88 1.53 2.90
CA THR A 143 14.93 0.60 3.53
C THR A 143 13.53 0.78 2.94
N VAL A 144 13.12 2.03 2.70
CA VAL A 144 11.80 2.31 2.12
C VAL A 144 11.74 1.90 0.67
N PHE A 145 12.79 2.13 -0.11
CA PHE A 145 12.81 1.66 -1.49
C PHE A 145 12.63 0.15 -1.57
N SER A 146 13.32 -0.63 -0.72
CA SER A 146 13.10 -2.09 -0.67
C SER A 146 11.67 -2.45 -0.24
N THR A 147 11.12 -1.79 0.78
CA THR A 147 9.72 -1.99 1.23
C THR A 147 8.73 -1.72 0.10
N LEU A 148 8.93 -0.63 -0.65
CA LEU A 148 8.07 -0.24 -1.77
C LEU A 148 8.11 -1.26 -2.90
N VAL A 149 9.31 -1.69 -3.29
CA VAL A 149 9.48 -2.71 -4.32
C VAL A 149 8.84 -4.03 -3.90
N GLU A 150 9.02 -4.44 -2.64
CA GLU A 150 8.38 -5.64 -2.11
C GLU A 150 6.84 -5.52 -2.13
N ALA A 151 6.29 -4.40 -1.65
CA ALA A 151 4.86 -4.18 -1.63
C ALA A 151 4.24 -4.12 -3.04
N GLU A 152 4.94 -3.53 -4.02
CA GLU A 152 4.52 -3.51 -5.42
C GLU A 152 4.54 -4.89 -6.05
N LEU A 153 5.56 -5.70 -5.75
CA LEU A 153 5.62 -7.09 -6.21
C LEU A 153 4.47 -7.90 -5.62
N LEU A 154 4.23 -7.81 -4.31
CA LEU A 154 3.13 -8.49 -3.62
C LEU A 154 1.76 -8.05 -4.19
N LEU A 155 1.58 -6.76 -4.45
CA LEU A 155 0.37 -6.25 -5.09
C LEU A 155 0.20 -6.86 -6.49
N LYS A 156 1.29 -7.01 -7.26
CA LYS A 156 1.22 -7.62 -8.59
C LYS A 156 0.85 -9.11 -8.51
N GLU A 157 1.42 -9.83 -7.55
CA GLU A 157 1.06 -11.21 -7.26
C GLU A 157 -0.41 -11.35 -6.84
N THR A 158 -0.94 -10.42 -6.02
CA THR A 158 -2.36 -10.34 -5.68
C THR A 158 -3.23 -10.19 -6.93
N GLU A 159 -2.89 -9.27 -7.84
CA GLU A 159 -3.64 -9.09 -9.09
C GLU A 159 -3.67 -10.37 -9.93
N ILE A 160 -2.53 -11.05 -10.06
CA ILE A 160 -2.43 -12.33 -10.79
C ILE A 160 -3.31 -13.40 -10.11
N ALA A 161 -3.27 -13.52 -8.79
CA ALA A 161 -4.10 -14.46 -8.06
C ALA A 161 -5.60 -14.17 -8.23
N LEU A 162 -6.01 -12.89 -8.23
CA LEU A 162 -7.39 -12.49 -8.53
C LEU A 162 -7.84 -12.89 -9.94
N THR A 163 -6.97 -12.77 -10.95
CA THR A 163 -7.31 -13.24 -12.33
C THR A 163 -7.56 -14.74 -12.39
N ARG A 164 -6.98 -15.51 -11.47
CA ARG A 164 -7.14 -16.96 -11.34
C ARG A 164 -8.25 -17.36 -10.35
N MET A 165 -8.98 -16.38 -9.81
CA MET A 165 -9.98 -16.56 -8.75
C MET A 165 -9.41 -17.30 -7.52
N ASP A 166 -8.10 -17.15 -7.27
CA ASP A 166 -7.42 -17.72 -6.11
C ASP A 166 -7.42 -16.69 -4.98
N TYR A 167 -8.57 -16.58 -4.31
CA TYR A 167 -8.78 -15.53 -3.32
C TYR A 167 -7.96 -15.76 -2.04
N PHE A 168 -7.60 -17.00 -1.70
CA PHE A 168 -6.76 -17.28 -0.53
C PHE A 168 -5.33 -16.77 -0.74
N THR A 169 -4.69 -17.11 -1.87
CA THR A 169 -3.37 -16.57 -2.19
C THR A 169 -3.42 -15.05 -2.37
N ALA A 170 -4.44 -14.52 -3.05
CA ALA A 170 -4.61 -13.08 -3.19
C ALA A 170 -4.67 -12.37 -1.82
N LYS A 171 -5.43 -12.95 -0.87
CA LYS A 171 -5.57 -12.44 0.51
C LYS A 171 -4.25 -12.46 1.29
N GLU A 172 -3.52 -13.57 1.26
CA GLU A 172 -2.22 -13.69 1.93
C GLU A 172 -1.24 -12.61 1.42
N LYS A 173 -1.16 -12.45 0.10
CA LYS A 173 -0.24 -11.50 -0.54
C LYS A 173 -0.58 -10.05 -0.22
N ILE A 174 -1.86 -9.68 -0.25
CA ILE A 174 -2.27 -8.31 0.05
C ILE A 174 -2.14 -7.97 1.54
N ASP A 175 -2.35 -8.94 2.44
CA ASP A 175 -2.12 -8.77 3.88
C ASP A 175 -0.64 -8.52 4.17
N ARG A 176 0.25 -9.26 3.50
CA ARG A 176 1.69 -9.03 3.58
C ARG A 176 2.06 -7.65 3.06
N ALA A 177 1.56 -7.26 1.90
CA ALA A 177 1.82 -5.92 1.34
C ALA A 177 1.35 -4.82 2.29
N SER A 178 0.16 -4.97 2.87
CA SER A 178 -0.42 -4.04 3.83
C SER A 178 0.44 -3.93 5.10
N THR A 179 0.85 -5.07 5.67
CA THR A 179 1.69 -5.14 6.88
C THR A 179 3.06 -4.50 6.63
N THR A 180 3.71 -4.86 5.52
CA THR A 180 5.01 -4.31 5.11
C THR A 180 4.97 -2.78 4.98
N LEU A 181 3.91 -2.23 4.39
CA LEU A 181 3.73 -0.78 4.30
C LEU A 181 3.30 -0.13 5.62
N HIS A 182 2.66 -0.87 6.52
CA HIS A 182 2.19 -0.33 7.79
C HIS A 182 3.33 0.17 8.67
N GLN A 183 4.38 -0.62 8.81
CA GLN A 183 5.54 -0.21 9.57
C GLN A 183 6.22 1.03 8.96
N SER A 184 6.46 1.03 7.65
CA SER A 184 7.12 2.16 6.98
C SER A 184 6.32 3.46 7.04
N GLN A 185 5.00 3.39 7.06
CA GLN A 185 4.18 4.58 7.30
C GLN A 185 4.29 5.08 8.75
N ASN A 186 4.24 4.18 9.74
CA ASN A 186 4.37 4.58 11.13
C ASN A 186 5.73 5.24 11.39
N ASP A 187 6.79 4.69 10.78
CA ASP A 187 8.13 5.26 10.83
C ASP A 187 8.20 6.64 10.15
N LEU A 188 7.52 6.80 9.00
CA LEU A 188 7.39 8.07 8.29
C LEU A 188 6.64 9.11 9.14
N ASP A 189 5.49 8.74 9.69
CA ASP A 189 4.66 9.62 10.50
C ASP A 189 5.42 10.05 11.75
N ALA A 190 6.06 9.11 12.46
CA ALA A 190 6.91 9.41 13.61
C ALA A 190 8.06 10.36 13.25
N PHE A 191 8.72 10.12 12.12
CA PHE A 191 9.79 10.99 11.63
C PHE A 191 9.29 12.40 11.32
N VAL A 192 8.16 12.54 10.61
CA VAL A 192 7.57 13.84 10.27
C VAL A 192 7.14 14.58 11.52
N GLN A 193 6.51 13.90 12.49
CA GLN A 193 6.12 14.52 13.75
C GLN A 193 7.34 15.02 14.54
N GLU A 194 8.38 14.19 14.66
CA GLU A 194 9.65 14.59 15.30
C GLU A 194 10.29 15.76 14.56
N TYR A 195 10.30 15.76 13.23
CA TYR A 195 10.85 16.84 12.44
C TYR A 195 10.08 18.16 12.66
N LEU A 196 8.75 18.13 12.57
CA LEU A 196 7.90 19.29 12.77
C LEU A 196 7.87 19.77 14.23
N SER A 197 8.23 18.93 15.21
CA SER A 197 8.39 19.35 16.61
C SER A 197 9.44 20.46 16.77
N GLN A 198 10.40 20.56 15.85
CA GLN A 198 11.43 21.61 15.84
C GLN A 198 10.94 22.96 15.30
N MET A 199 9.72 23.04 14.77
CA MET A 199 9.19 24.24 14.13
C MET A 199 9.21 25.51 15.02
N PRO A 200 8.89 25.47 16.33
CA PRO A 200 9.01 26.65 17.19
C PRO A 200 10.42 27.21 17.22
N LYS A 201 11.43 26.33 17.28
CA LYS A 201 12.85 26.70 17.27
C LYS A 201 13.27 27.32 15.93
N TRP A 202 12.80 26.76 14.83
CA TRP A 202 13.04 27.31 13.49
C TRP A 202 12.45 28.70 13.33
N ARG A 203 11.20 28.90 13.76
CA ARG A 203 10.53 30.22 13.74
C ARG A 203 11.29 31.24 14.56
N GLN A 204 11.75 30.85 15.75
CA GLN A 204 12.59 31.70 16.58
C GLN A 204 13.88 32.10 15.85
N TRP A 205 14.61 31.15 15.27
CA TRP A 205 15.84 31.45 14.54
C TRP A 205 15.62 32.38 13.35
N ALA A 206 14.56 32.17 12.57
CA ALA A 206 14.20 33.04 11.46
C ALA A 206 13.86 34.45 11.94
N ALA A 207 13.03 34.58 12.99
CA ALA A 207 12.67 35.86 13.58
C ALA A 207 13.90 36.63 14.10
N GLU A 208 14.81 35.96 14.80
CA GLU A 208 16.07 36.57 15.27
C GLU A 208 16.93 37.09 14.12
N THR A 209 16.95 36.37 12.99
CA THR A 209 17.70 36.73 11.79
C THR A 209 17.12 37.95 11.10
N ILE A 210 15.79 38.00 10.98
CA ILE A 210 15.06 39.14 10.43
C ILE A 210 15.24 40.38 11.32
N ALA A 211 15.11 40.22 12.63
CA ALA A 211 15.33 41.31 13.60
C ALA A 211 16.80 41.80 13.58
N TRP A 212 17.77 40.90 13.36
CA TRP A 212 19.16 41.32 13.15
C TRP A 212 19.30 42.19 11.90
N SER A 213 18.68 41.80 10.78
CA SER A 213 18.66 42.61 9.54
C SER A 213 18.05 43.99 9.79
N GLU A 214 16.95 44.05 10.54
CA GLU A 214 16.26 45.29 10.89
C GLU A 214 17.12 46.24 11.72
N ARG A 215 17.78 45.73 12.78
CA ARG A 215 18.63 46.54 13.67
C ARG A 215 19.87 47.07 12.95
N ASN A 216 20.49 46.26 12.10
CA ASN A 216 21.72 46.61 11.40
C ASN A 216 21.48 47.29 10.04
N LYS A 217 20.21 47.48 9.65
CA LYS A 217 19.81 48.07 8.36
C LYS A 217 20.51 47.45 7.15
N THR A 218 20.71 46.13 7.19
CA THR A 218 21.49 45.39 6.18
C THR A 218 20.82 44.07 5.82
N THR A 219 21.46 43.29 4.95
CA THR A 219 20.91 42.05 4.39
C THR A 219 21.03 40.87 5.36
N ALA A 220 19.99 40.03 5.43
CA ALA A 220 20.07 38.69 5.98
C ALA A 220 19.29 37.69 5.09
N LEU A 221 19.68 36.42 5.14
CA LEU A 221 19.06 35.35 4.37
C LEU A 221 18.35 34.37 5.29
N VAL A 222 17.13 33.96 4.91
CA VAL A 222 16.41 32.85 5.53
C VAL A 222 16.10 31.82 4.45
N VAL A 223 16.53 30.58 4.62
CA VAL A 223 16.26 29.48 3.70
C VAL A 223 15.25 28.54 4.34
N ASP A 224 14.08 28.40 3.70
CA ASP A 224 13.07 27.42 4.05
C ASP A 224 13.22 26.19 3.15
N LYS A 225 13.55 25.05 3.78
CA LYS A 225 13.82 23.81 3.06
C LYS A 225 12.54 23.14 2.54
N VAL A 226 11.43 23.23 3.28
CA VAL A 226 10.16 22.64 2.85
C VAL A 226 9.52 23.44 1.73
N GLU A 227 9.59 24.76 1.77
CA GLU A 227 9.06 25.60 0.69
C GLU A 227 10.04 25.74 -0.50
N ARG A 228 11.30 25.32 -0.34
CA ARG A 228 12.39 25.49 -1.31
C ARG A 228 12.57 26.96 -1.65
N ARG A 229 12.65 27.81 -0.63
CA ARG A 229 12.80 29.26 -0.81
C ARG A 229 13.99 29.82 -0.06
N CYS A 230 14.78 30.65 -0.75
CA CYS A 230 15.70 31.59 -0.13
C CYS A 230 15.03 32.97 -0.10
N MET A 231 14.74 33.44 1.11
CA MET A 231 14.16 34.75 1.40
C MET A 231 15.27 35.72 1.76
N VAL A 232 15.33 36.84 1.04
CA VAL A 232 16.31 37.91 1.21
C VAL A 232 15.64 39.07 1.93
N TYR A 233 16.05 39.31 3.18
CA TYR A 233 15.58 40.43 3.98
C TYR A 233 16.60 41.56 3.94
N VAL A 234 16.13 42.80 3.80
CA VAL A 234 16.96 44.01 3.90
C VAL A 234 16.29 44.97 4.87
N ALA A 235 17.01 45.36 5.92
CA ALA A 235 16.47 46.16 7.01
C ALA A 235 15.17 45.58 7.60
N GLY A 236 15.10 44.24 7.74
CA GLY A 236 13.94 43.53 8.29
C GLY A 236 12.79 43.30 7.29
N VAL A 237 12.85 43.88 6.09
CA VAL A 237 11.79 43.76 5.08
C VAL A 237 12.17 42.71 4.04
N LEU A 238 11.25 41.79 3.76
CA LEU A 238 11.40 40.81 2.67
C LEU A 238 11.47 41.54 1.32
N LYS A 239 12.62 41.48 0.64
CA LYS A 239 12.83 42.11 -0.67
C LYS A 239 12.74 41.11 -1.82
N HIS A 240 13.27 39.91 -1.62
CA HIS A 240 13.24 38.86 -2.64
C HIS A 240 12.94 37.51 -2.01
N SER A 241 12.33 36.64 -2.80
CA SER A 241 12.11 35.25 -2.46
C SER A 241 12.40 34.45 -3.74
N PHE A 242 13.39 33.57 -3.68
CA PHE A 242 13.88 32.81 -4.82
C PHE A 242 13.74 31.32 -4.57
N SER A 243 13.47 30.55 -5.63
CA SER A 243 13.42 29.10 -5.50
C SER A 243 14.83 28.54 -5.34
N VAL A 244 14.98 27.51 -4.54
CA VAL A 244 16.28 26.85 -4.31
C VAL A 244 16.24 25.38 -4.62
N GLU A 245 17.39 24.85 -5.00
CA GLU A 245 17.68 23.42 -5.06
C GLU A 245 18.62 23.07 -3.91
N LEU A 246 18.32 21.95 -3.25
CA LEU A 246 19.01 21.48 -2.05
C LEU A 246 19.72 20.16 -2.35
N GLY A 247 20.16 19.46 -1.31
CA GLY A 247 20.56 18.07 -1.46
C GLY A 247 19.34 17.13 -1.50
N PRO A 248 19.45 15.96 -2.16
CA PRO A 248 18.31 15.07 -2.42
C PRO A 248 17.67 14.50 -1.14
N TYR A 249 18.41 14.50 -0.03
CA TYR A 249 17.92 14.09 1.29
C TYR A 249 17.73 15.31 2.20
N TRP A 250 17.19 16.39 1.64
CA TRP A 250 17.10 17.69 2.29
C TRP A 250 16.41 17.60 3.65
N ILE A 251 15.49 16.68 3.93
CA ILE A 251 14.80 16.67 5.22
C ILE A 251 15.72 16.32 6.40
N GLY A 252 15.57 17.06 7.49
CA GLY A 252 16.44 16.96 8.67
C GLY A 252 17.79 17.65 8.47
N SER A 253 18.45 17.97 9.58
CA SER A 253 19.76 18.62 9.54
C SER A 253 20.86 17.68 9.07
N LYS A 254 21.85 18.25 8.38
CA LYS A 254 23.14 17.62 8.09
C LYS A 254 23.82 17.11 9.35
N GLN A 255 24.24 15.85 9.33
CA GLN A 255 24.90 15.16 10.44
C GLN A 255 26.30 14.68 10.08
N ARG A 256 26.60 14.41 8.81
CA ARG A 256 27.95 13.96 8.41
C ARG A 256 28.28 14.28 6.95
N GLN A 257 29.56 14.21 6.62
CA GLN A 257 30.01 14.22 5.23
C GLN A 257 29.34 13.09 4.43
N GLY A 258 28.85 13.42 3.23
CA GLY A 258 28.24 12.46 2.31
C GLY A 258 26.78 12.08 2.60
N ASP A 259 26.15 12.65 3.64
CA ASP A 259 24.70 12.46 3.86
C ASP A 259 23.81 13.25 2.88
N ARG A 260 24.43 14.15 2.10
CA ARG A 260 23.80 15.05 1.11
C ARG A 260 22.58 15.80 1.66
N LYS A 261 22.58 16.12 2.96
CA LYS A 261 21.58 17.00 3.59
C LYS A 261 22.09 18.43 3.63
N THR A 262 21.20 19.39 3.42
CA THR A 262 21.46 20.81 3.73
C THR A 262 21.29 21.04 5.23
N PRO A 263 22.26 21.67 5.91
CA PRO A 263 22.22 21.84 7.37
C PRO A 263 21.06 22.74 7.83
N GLU A 264 20.65 22.59 9.09
CA GLU A 264 19.67 23.48 9.73
C GLU A 264 20.31 24.17 10.93
N GLY A 265 20.17 25.50 10.98
CA GLY A 265 20.85 26.32 11.97
C GLY A 265 21.02 27.76 11.55
N LYS A 266 21.64 28.54 12.43
CA LYS A 266 22.05 29.92 12.18
C LYS A 266 23.52 29.95 11.80
N TYR A 267 23.81 30.58 10.67
CA TYR A 267 25.14 30.65 10.09
C TYR A 267 25.52 32.08 9.73
N LEU A 268 26.79 32.29 9.46
CA LEU A 268 27.35 33.53 8.93
C LEU A 268 28.13 33.22 7.65
N VAL A 269 28.04 34.10 6.66
CA VAL A 269 28.91 34.04 5.49
C VAL A 269 30.35 34.31 5.92
N THR A 270 31.27 33.39 5.63
CA THR A 270 32.70 33.49 5.93
C THR A 270 33.50 33.93 4.71
N LYS A 271 33.06 33.56 3.51
CA LYS A 271 33.74 33.92 2.25
C LYS A 271 32.74 34.23 1.17
N LYS A 272 33.08 35.21 0.35
CA LYS A 272 32.36 35.59 -0.86
C LYS A 272 33.23 35.29 -2.06
N LYS A 273 32.77 34.39 -2.93
CA LYS A 273 33.54 33.84 -4.05
C LYS A 273 32.88 34.22 -5.37
N GLY A 274 33.56 35.06 -6.15
CA GLY A 274 33.14 35.46 -7.48
C GLY A 274 33.53 34.44 -8.55
N HIS A 275 33.45 34.89 -9.80
CA HIS A 275 33.88 34.13 -10.98
C HIS A 275 35.34 33.66 -10.83
N GLY A 276 35.60 32.39 -11.14
CA GLY A 276 36.93 31.78 -11.04
C GLY A 276 37.39 31.41 -9.62
N GLN A 277 36.66 31.82 -8.58
CA GLN A 277 37.00 31.52 -7.17
C GLN A 277 36.19 30.36 -6.59
N THR A 278 35.19 29.88 -7.32
CA THR A 278 34.36 28.71 -6.98
C THR A 278 34.10 27.89 -8.24
N LYS A 279 33.79 26.60 -8.07
CA LYS A 279 33.35 25.72 -9.16
C LYS A 279 31.93 26.03 -9.65
N TYR A 280 31.20 26.87 -8.91
CA TYR A 280 29.87 27.36 -9.28
C TYR A 280 29.99 28.72 -9.99
N TYR A 281 28.85 29.32 -10.36
CA TYR A 281 28.82 30.67 -10.94
C TYR A 281 29.33 31.73 -9.96
N ARG A 282 28.72 31.79 -8.76
CA ARG A 282 29.10 32.64 -7.61
C ARG A 282 28.70 31.92 -6.33
N ALA A 283 29.39 32.13 -5.22
CA ALA A 283 29.09 31.45 -3.96
C ALA A 283 29.35 32.30 -2.71
N LEU A 284 28.53 32.07 -1.69
CA LEU A 284 28.72 32.55 -0.32
C LEU A 284 28.93 31.32 0.57
N GLU A 285 30.16 31.11 1.03
CA GLU A 285 30.50 30.03 1.97
C GLU A 285 30.00 30.41 3.37
N ILE A 286 29.29 29.51 4.03
CA ILE A 286 28.81 29.70 5.40
C ILE A 286 29.75 29.03 6.41
N ASN A 287 29.70 29.43 7.67
CA ASN A 287 30.50 28.85 8.75
C ASN A 287 30.03 27.44 9.20
N TYR A 288 29.57 26.59 8.29
CA TYR A 288 29.31 25.18 8.58
C TYR A 288 30.62 24.36 8.52
N PRO A 289 30.91 23.52 9.53
CA PRO A 289 30.15 23.34 10.76
C PRO A 289 30.46 24.41 11.81
N ASN A 290 29.42 24.95 12.45
CA ASN A 290 29.55 25.89 13.56
C ASN A 290 29.66 25.13 14.91
N GLY A 291 29.60 25.85 16.04
CA GLY A 291 29.64 25.25 17.38
C GLY A 291 28.51 24.24 17.64
N ASP A 292 27.28 24.59 17.27
CA ASP A 292 26.10 23.72 17.44
C ASP A 292 26.21 22.46 16.59
N ASP A 293 26.69 22.58 15.34
CA ASP A 293 26.92 21.42 14.47
C ASP A 293 27.95 20.46 15.07
N LYS A 294 29.05 20.99 15.58
CA LYS A 294 30.09 20.19 16.24
C LYS A 294 29.53 19.47 17.47
N ASN A 295 28.74 20.17 18.30
CA ASN A 295 28.12 19.57 19.48
C ASN A 295 27.15 18.44 19.10
N ARG A 296 26.26 18.68 18.13
CA ARG A 296 25.34 17.65 17.60
C ARG A 296 26.08 16.44 17.05
N PHE A 297 27.15 16.68 16.29
CA PHE A 297 27.97 15.62 15.71
C PHE A 297 28.64 14.74 16.78
N GLN A 298 29.25 15.35 17.81
CA GLN A 298 29.89 14.60 18.90
C GLN A 298 28.86 13.83 19.73
N ALA A 299 27.71 14.43 20.04
CA ALA A 299 26.63 13.74 20.73
C ALA A 299 26.12 12.52 19.94
N ALA A 300 25.97 12.65 18.62
CA ALA A 300 25.55 11.54 17.76
C ALA A 300 26.60 10.42 17.67
N LYS A 301 27.90 10.75 17.69
CA LYS A 301 28.97 9.75 17.80
C LYS A 301 28.98 9.05 19.16
N ALA A 302 28.83 9.80 20.25
CA ALA A 302 28.78 9.26 21.61
C ALA A 302 27.59 8.32 21.82
N ALA A 303 26.44 8.65 21.24
CA ALA A 303 25.23 7.83 21.29
C ALA A 303 25.23 6.65 20.29
N GLY A 304 26.32 6.42 19.55
CA GLY A 304 26.42 5.33 18.56
C GLY A 304 25.56 5.50 17.31
N ARG A 305 24.93 6.67 17.10
CA ARG A 305 24.11 6.98 15.92
C ARG A 305 24.95 7.26 14.67
N LEU A 306 26.22 7.63 14.86
CA LEU A 306 27.18 7.82 13.78
C LEU A 306 28.38 6.88 13.96
N PRO A 307 28.93 6.32 12.86
CA PRO A 307 30.16 5.53 12.91
C PRO A 307 31.33 6.33 13.52
N ARG A 308 32.24 5.66 14.23
CA ARG A 308 33.44 6.30 14.81
C ARG A 308 34.31 7.01 13.76
N SER A 309 34.36 6.46 12.55
CA SER A 309 35.09 7.01 11.39
C SER A 309 34.37 8.14 10.67
N ALA A 310 33.12 8.46 11.04
CA ALA A 310 32.37 9.54 10.41
C ALA A 310 33.12 10.87 10.57
N ARG A 311 32.99 11.71 9.53
CA ARG A 311 33.48 13.10 9.49
C ARG A 311 32.28 14.03 9.37
N ILE A 312 32.37 15.23 9.95
CA ILE A 312 31.27 16.20 9.97
C ILE A 312 31.02 16.85 8.60
N GLY A 313 32.07 16.99 7.77
CA GLY A 313 32.00 17.71 6.50
C GLY A 313 32.26 19.21 6.65
N ASN A 314 32.24 19.95 5.56
CA ASN A 314 32.54 21.39 5.46
C ASN A 314 32.03 21.95 4.11
N LEU A 315 32.39 23.21 3.81
CA LEU A 315 32.19 23.84 2.49
C LEU A 315 30.73 23.89 2.03
N ILE A 316 29.82 24.22 2.95
CA ILE A 316 28.44 24.51 2.59
C ILE A 316 28.35 25.95 2.06
N GLU A 317 27.68 26.12 0.93
CA GLU A 317 27.59 27.40 0.23
C GLU A 317 26.15 27.70 -0.17
N VAL A 318 25.81 28.99 -0.22
CA VAL A 318 24.69 29.51 -1.01
C VAL A 318 25.27 29.96 -2.35
N HIS A 319 24.92 29.30 -3.45
CA HIS A 319 25.61 29.48 -4.73
C HIS A 319 24.67 29.50 -5.95
N GLY A 320 25.20 29.96 -7.09
CA GLY A 320 24.51 29.93 -8.39
C GLY A 320 24.51 28.54 -9.04
N SER A 321 24.27 28.43 -10.33
CA SER A 321 24.28 27.15 -11.07
C SER A 321 23.16 26.16 -10.68
N GLY A 322 22.12 26.64 -9.99
CA GLY A 322 20.84 25.96 -9.83
C GLY A 322 19.91 26.19 -11.04
N GLY A 323 18.65 25.81 -10.89
CA GLY A 323 17.65 25.85 -11.98
C GLY A 323 17.65 24.59 -12.85
N ARG A 324 18.16 23.48 -12.33
CA ARG A 324 18.15 22.14 -12.93
C ARG A 324 16.80 21.45 -12.79
N GLY A 325 15.96 21.89 -11.86
CA GLY A 325 14.64 21.30 -11.58
C GLY A 325 14.68 20.08 -10.66
N ASP A 326 15.78 19.85 -9.93
CA ASP A 326 15.92 18.73 -8.99
C ASP A 326 16.84 19.10 -7.81
N ASP A 327 16.71 18.40 -6.68
CA ASP A 327 17.56 18.56 -5.48
C ASP A 327 18.85 17.73 -5.64
N TRP A 328 19.95 18.35 -6.09
CA TRP A 328 21.16 17.64 -6.51
C TRP A 328 22.41 17.91 -5.64
N THR A 329 22.41 18.91 -4.78
CA THR A 329 23.63 19.35 -4.09
C THR A 329 24.09 18.32 -3.04
N ASP A 330 25.32 18.48 -2.52
CA ASP A 330 25.79 17.67 -1.37
C ASP A 330 25.47 18.32 -0.01
N GLY A 331 24.56 19.29 -0.01
CA GLY A 331 24.12 20.06 1.16
C GLY A 331 24.20 21.58 1.01
N CYS A 332 24.61 22.06 -0.16
CA CYS A 332 24.56 23.49 -0.49
C CYS A 332 23.13 23.96 -0.81
N VAL A 333 22.95 25.27 -0.94
CA VAL A 333 21.72 25.92 -1.39
C VAL A 333 21.98 26.55 -2.76
N ALA A 334 21.39 26.00 -3.81
CA ALA A 334 21.62 26.43 -5.19
C ALA A 334 20.48 27.32 -5.68
N LEU A 335 20.82 28.48 -6.25
CA LEU A 335 19.94 29.44 -6.91
C LEU A 335 20.24 29.50 -8.40
N ARG A 336 19.30 30.03 -9.20
CA ARG A 336 19.62 30.39 -10.59
C ARG A 336 20.66 31.50 -10.62
N ASN A 337 21.45 31.58 -11.69
CA ASN A 337 22.56 32.55 -11.78
C ASN A 337 22.09 34.01 -11.60
N ASN A 338 20.98 34.39 -12.22
CA ASN A 338 20.41 35.73 -12.12
C ASN A 338 19.92 36.07 -10.69
N GLU A 339 19.34 35.09 -9.99
CA GLU A 339 18.92 35.23 -8.59
C GLU A 339 20.15 35.33 -7.67
N MET A 340 21.17 34.51 -7.94
CA MET A 340 22.44 34.56 -7.24
C MET A 340 23.15 35.90 -7.45
N ASP A 341 23.02 36.56 -8.61
CA ASP A 341 23.57 37.91 -8.82
C ASP A 341 22.96 38.94 -7.87
N VAL A 342 21.65 38.84 -7.61
CA VAL A 342 20.96 39.69 -6.62
C VAL A 342 21.46 39.40 -5.22
N VAL A 343 21.48 38.12 -4.81
CA VAL A 343 21.96 37.70 -3.48
C VAL A 343 23.42 38.11 -3.27
N PHE A 344 24.28 37.88 -4.27
CA PHE A 344 25.70 38.20 -4.22
C PHE A 344 25.95 39.71 -4.18
N LYS A 345 25.10 40.54 -4.76
CA LYS A 345 25.19 42.00 -4.61
C LYS A 345 24.84 42.46 -3.19
N LEU A 346 23.81 41.86 -2.60
CA LEU A 346 23.23 42.30 -1.32
C LEU A 346 23.95 41.72 -0.08
N ALA A 347 24.51 40.51 -0.18
CA ALA A 347 25.14 39.82 0.95
C ALA A 347 26.68 39.86 0.85
N GLY A 348 27.32 39.84 2.02
CA GLY A 348 28.77 39.90 2.19
C GLY A 348 29.24 39.00 3.34
N VAL A 349 30.55 39.05 3.65
CA VAL A 349 31.08 38.37 4.83
C VAL A 349 30.40 38.94 6.08
N GLY A 350 29.98 38.06 6.99
CA GLY A 350 29.22 38.41 8.19
C GLY A 350 27.70 38.50 7.99
N THR A 351 27.17 38.43 6.76
CA THR A 351 25.72 38.33 6.54
C THR A 351 25.19 37.04 7.19
N PRO A 352 24.17 37.13 8.07
CA PRO A 352 23.50 35.97 8.62
C PRO A 352 22.74 35.18 7.57
N VAL A 353 22.87 33.86 7.64
CA VAL A 353 22.13 32.89 6.84
C VAL A 353 21.50 31.89 7.79
N THR A 354 20.19 31.89 7.90
CA THR A 354 19.46 30.95 8.73
C THR A 354 18.73 29.95 7.87
N ILE A 355 19.04 28.67 8.06
CA ILE A 355 18.44 27.58 7.32
C ILE A 355 17.50 26.83 8.27
N ILE A 356 16.23 26.74 7.90
CA ILE A 356 15.18 26.13 8.70
C ILE A 356 14.53 24.98 7.94
N GLY A 357 13.90 24.07 8.68
CA GLY A 357 13.09 23.03 8.08
C GLY A 357 11.86 23.61 7.40
N ALA A 358 11.00 24.29 8.16
CA ALA A 358 9.81 24.97 7.67
C ALA A 358 9.45 26.18 8.54
N PHE A 359 8.96 27.25 7.91
CA PHE A 359 8.45 28.44 8.58
C PHE A 359 6.98 28.26 8.98
N GLU A 360 6.15 27.78 8.06
CA GLU A 360 4.75 27.43 8.27
C GLU A 360 4.55 25.92 8.37
N ARG A 361 3.39 25.48 8.86
CA ARG A 361 3.08 24.06 8.94
C ARG A 361 2.80 23.55 7.52
N PRO A 362 3.63 22.65 6.97
CA PRO A 362 3.53 22.30 5.57
C PRO A 362 2.41 21.28 5.36
N THR A 363 1.49 21.61 4.45
CA THR A 363 0.41 20.69 4.01
C THR A 363 0.97 19.49 3.27
N THR A 364 2.14 19.64 2.63
CA THR A 364 2.85 18.61 1.85
C THR A 364 3.49 17.52 2.70
N LEU A 365 3.76 17.77 3.99
CA LEU A 365 4.30 16.75 4.91
C LEU A 365 3.23 16.14 5.82
N THR A 366 2.09 16.81 6.01
CA THR A 366 1.03 16.34 6.89
C THR A 366 -0.07 15.67 6.08
N SER A 367 -0.02 14.34 5.94
CA SER A 367 -1.09 13.56 5.32
C SER A 367 -2.31 13.49 6.24
N ASN A 368 -3.14 14.53 6.25
CA ASN A 368 -4.59 14.34 6.40
C ASN A 368 -5.20 14.65 5.03
N ASN A 369 -4.98 13.74 4.09
CA ASN A 369 -5.52 13.80 2.74
C ASN A 369 -7.03 13.42 2.69
N ASN A 370 -7.79 13.81 3.73
CA ASN A 370 -9.24 13.91 3.67
C ASN A 370 -9.69 15.27 3.09
N GLY A 371 -8.77 16.24 2.95
CA GLY A 371 -9.07 17.61 2.48
C GLY A 371 -8.79 17.91 1.00
N ALA A 372 -8.11 17.03 0.25
CA ALA A 372 -7.79 17.29 -1.17
C ALA A 372 -9.04 17.27 -2.10
N SER A 373 -10.18 16.82 -1.58
CA SER A 373 -11.50 16.94 -2.23
C SER A 373 -12.08 18.36 -2.13
N GLU A 374 -11.72 19.14 -1.11
CA GLU A 374 -12.32 20.46 -0.84
C GLU A 374 -11.60 21.60 -1.55
N ALA A 375 -10.27 21.52 -1.67
CA ALA A 375 -9.47 22.52 -2.37
C ALA A 375 -9.76 22.57 -3.89
N LYS A 376 -10.18 21.45 -4.49
CA LYS A 376 -10.59 21.40 -5.92
C LYS A 376 -12.02 21.87 -6.17
N ARG A 377 -12.90 21.94 -5.15
CA ARG A 377 -14.27 22.47 -5.31
C ARG A 377 -14.34 23.99 -5.21
N LYS A 378 -13.44 24.64 -4.46
CA LYS A 378 -13.44 26.11 -4.33
C LYS A 378 -12.89 26.87 -5.54
N THR A 379 -12.14 26.22 -6.44
CA THR A 379 -11.63 26.88 -7.66
C THR A 379 -12.60 26.81 -8.85
N LEU A 380 -13.71 26.05 -8.74
CA LEU A 380 -14.70 25.88 -9.81
C LEU A 380 -16.06 26.54 -9.53
N GLN A 381 -16.20 27.30 -8.43
CA GLN A 381 -17.40 28.09 -8.11
C GLN A 381 -17.11 29.59 -7.93
N GLY A 382 -15.95 30.06 -8.40
CA GLY A 382 -15.55 31.48 -8.33
C GLY A 382 -15.07 32.02 -9.67
N GLY A 383 -15.71 31.60 -10.76
CA GLY A 383 -15.51 32.12 -12.12
C GLY A 383 -16.84 32.56 -12.71
#